data_AF-A0A060ZCD3-F1
#
_entry.id   AF-A0A060ZCD3-F1
#
_cell.length_a   1.000
_cell.length_b   1.000
_cell.length_c   1.000
_cell.angle_alpha   90.00
_cell.angle_beta   90.00
_cell.angle_gamma   90.00
#
_symmetry.space_group_name_H-M   'P 1'
#
loop_
_entity.id
_entity.type
_entity.pdbx_description
1 polymer ?
#
loop_
_entity_poly.entity_id
_entity_poly.type
_entity_poly.pdbx_seq_one_letter_code
_entity_poly.pdbx_strand_id
1 'polypeptide(L)'
;MITDTISNIRKTTSTTNVNDVKTFIQNICSALEKKLVIKDALESILILNTADTKQFAVYLTEFVEGMKQSLAAKYDKERDIKERLKSLPFKPQDKMFTSLFGCGKQCPFCGAACDAGGKEHAVHFTNIHRPQGLNSVKFIPTNKLVTNICSSDVTSNLLFIHPLVTGEDGHPYKDYRKYYPDWKIDGDPSIKASDYWKYVMATFNETIAKDTDVLPADIPEDWKTLTPGDAMKSLKEAFNMK
;
A
#
# COMPACT_ATOMS: atom_id res chain seq x y z
N MET A 1 15.29 -15.42 14.81
CA MET A 1 14.54 -15.72 13.57
C MET A 1 15.34 -16.57 12.56
N ILE A 2 16.51 -16.11 12.07
CA ILE A 2 17.32 -16.89 11.11
C ILE A 2 17.92 -18.14 11.79
N THR A 3 18.52 -17.97 12.97
CA THR A 3 19.09 -19.06 13.78
C THR A 3 18.05 -20.08 14.25
N ASP A 4 16.83 -19.63 14.55
CA ASP A 4 15.70 -20.51 14.86
C ASP A 4 15.29 -21.36 13.64
N THR A 5 15.32 -20.76 12.44
CA THR A 5 15.01 -21.45 11.18
C THR A 5 16.04 -22.54 10.89
N ILE A 6 17.34 -22.23 11.03
CA ILE A 6 18.43 -23.21 10.90
C ILE A 6 18.27 -24.35 11.91
N SER A 7 17.97 -24.02 13.17
CA SER A 7 17.78 -25.00 14.25
C SER A 7 16.58 -25.93 14.01
N ASN A 8 15.48 -25.41 13.49
CA ASN A 8 14.29 -26.20 13.17
C ASN A 8 14.55 -27.15 12.01
N ILE A 9 15.17 -26.68 10.92
CA ILE A 9 15.49 -27.52 9.76
C ILE A 9 16.44 -28.66 10.17
N ARG A 10 17.40 -28.39 11.06
CA ARG A 10 18.31 -29.41 11.61
C ARG A 10 17.57 -30.53 12.32
N LYS A 11 16.53 -30.19 13.10
CA LYS A 11 15.72 -31.19 13.84
C LYS A 11 14.93 -32.10 12.88
N THR A 12 14.42 -31.54 11.78
CA THR A 12 13.65 -32.28 10.76
C THR A 12 14.51 -33.13 9.82
N THR A 13 15.75 -32.73 9.50
CA THR A 13 16.67 -33.58 8.70
C THR A 13 17.25 -34.73 9.51
N SER A 14 17.42 -34.56 10.82
CA SER A 14 17.88 -35.64 11.73
C SER A 14 16.86 -36.80 11.85
N THR A 15 15.59 -36.58 11.51
CA THR A 15 14.51 -37.58 11.58
C THR A 15 14.30 -38.34 10.27
N THR A 16 14.86 -37.86 9.15
CA THR A 16 14.65 -38.40 7.79
C THR A 16 15.90 -39.07 7.19
N ASN A 17 17.01 -39.17 7.94
CA ASN A 17 18.29 -39.76 7.50
C ASN A 17 18.87 -39.15 6.21
N VAL A 18 18.53 -37.90 5.89
CA VAL A 18 19.11 -37.17 4.75
C VAL A 18 20.40 -36.50 5.21
N ASN A 19 21.54 -37.17 4.97
CA ASN A 19 22.87 -36.68 5.30
C ASN A 19 23.51 -35.85 4.18
N ASP A 20 22.67 -35.19 3.37
CA ASP A 20 23.07 -34.39 2.23
C ASP A 20 23.05 -32.89 2.58
N VAL A 21 24.24 -32.28 2.61
CA VAL A 21 24.43 -30.85 2.86
C VAL A 21 23.74 -30.00 1.80
N LYS A 22 23.66 -30.48 0.55
CA LYS A 22 22.98 -29.76 -0.52
C LYS A 22 21.50 -29.61 -0.22
N THR A 23 20.81 -30.71 0.10
CA THR A 23 19.39 -30.70 0.48
C THR A 23 19.16 -29.84 1.73
N PHE A 24 20.05 -29.91 2.72
CA PHE A 24 19.96 -29.09 3.93
C PHE A 24 19.99 -27.59 3.62
N ILE A 25 20.90 -27.15 2.75
CA ILE A 25 21.05 -25.74 2.37
C ILE A 25 19.87 -25.27 1.51
N GLN A 26 19.38 -26.10 0.59
CA GLN A 26 18.18 -25.81 -0.20
C GLN A 26 16.95 -25.58 0.70
N ASN A 27 16.79 -26.40 1.74
CA ASN A 27 15.71 -26.24 2.71
C ASN A 27 15.82 -24.91 3.48
N ILE A 28 17.04 -24.53 3.89
CA ILE A 28 17.29 -23.23 4.54
C ILE A 28 16.97 -22.09 3.58
N CYS A 29 17.47 -22.14 2.35
CA CYS A 29 17.22 -21.12 1.34
C CYS A 29 15.71 -20.95 1.08
N SER A 30 14.98 -22.05 0.90
CA SER A 30 13.53 -22.03 0.68
C SER A 30 12.77 -21.45 1.87
N ALA A 31 13.15 -21.82 3.10
CA ALA A 31 12.52 -21.30 4.31
C ALA A 31 12.81 -19.81 4.54
N LEU A 32 13.92 -19.30 4.00
CA LEU A 32 14.35 -17.92 4.14
C LEU A 32 14.06 -17.05 2.91
N GLU A 33 13.58 -17.61 1.81
CA GLU A 33 13.40 -16.92 0.52
C GLU A 33 12.55 -15.65 0.64
N LYS A 34 11.45 -15.71 1.40
CA LYS A 34 10.58 -14.55 1.65
C LYS A 34 11.19 -13.49 2.58
N LYS A 35 12.30 -13.82 3.25
CA LYS A 35 12.93 -13.02 4.31
C LYS A 35 14.30 -12.47 3.90
N LEU A 36 15.03 -13.20 3.06
CA LEU A 36 16.39 -12.91 2.63
C LEU A 36 16.54 -13.27 1.16
N VAL A 37 17.12 -12.35 0.39
CA VAL A 37 17.55 -12.64 -0.98
C VAL A 37 18.90 -13.35 -0.91
N ILE A 38 18.90 -14.68 -1.07
CA ILE A 38 20.11 -15.50 -1.15
C ILE A 38 20.37 -15.74 -2.65
N LYS A 39 21.09 -14.82 -3.29
CA LYS A 39 21.51 -14.97 -4.70
C LYS A 39 22.78 -15.81 -4.81
N ASP A 40 22.84 -16.66 -5.83
CA ASP A 40 24.06 -17.19 -6.46
C ASP A 40 25.16 -17.75 -5.53
N ALA A 41 24.79 -18.30 -4.37
CA ALA A 41 25.72 -19.02 -3.50
C ALA A 41 25.62 -20.54 -3.63
N LEU A 42 24.49 -21.05 -4.15
CA LEU A 42 24.19 -22.48 -4.20
C LEU A 42 25.13 -23.26 -5.14
N GLU A 43 25.58 -22.68 -6.25
CA GLU A 43 26.52 -23.36 -7.16
C GLU A 43 27.91 -23.55 -6.52
N SER A 44 28.42 -22.56 -5.80
CA SER A 44 29.71 -22.63 -5.09
C SER A 44 29.69 -23.61 -3.90
N ILE A 45 28.51 -23.88 -3.35
CA ILE A 45 28.30 -24.74 -2.17
C ILE A 45 28.22 -26.24 -2.56
N LEU A 46 28.03 -26.58 -3.83
CA LEU A 46 28.00 -27.96 -4.34
C LEU A 46 29.28 -28.76 -4.05
N ILE A 47 30.39 -28.09 -3.72
CA ILE A 47 31.68 -28.70 -3.37
C ILE A 47 31.63 -29.36 -1.97
N LEU A 48 30.66 -29.02 -1.11
CA LEU A 48 30.58 -29.46 0.30
C LEU A 48 29.86 -30.81 0.52
N ASN A 49 29.72 -31.64 -0.51
CA ASN A 49 28.89 -32.86 -0.50
C ASN A 49 29.40 -33.99 0.43
N THR A 50 30.50 -33.77 1.15
CA THR A 50 31.08 -34.72 2.12
C THR A 50 31.03 -34.23 3.57
N ALA A 51 30.51 -33.02 3.83
CA ALA A 51 30.49 -32.45 5.18
C ALA A 51 29.32 -32.98 6.02
N ASP A 52 29.51 -33.09 7.34
CA ASP A 52 28.44 -33.45 8.26
C ASP A 52 27.42 -32.29 8.40
N THR A 53 26.16 -32.60 8.14
CA THR A 53 25.07 -31.60 8.16
C THR A 53 24.89 -30.96 9.55
N LYS A 54 25.17 -31.70 10.64
CA LYS A 54 25.06 -31.18 12.01
C LYS A 54 26.16 -30.16 12.28
N GLN A 55 27.39 -30.49 11.92
CA GLN A 55 28.54 -29.61 12.08
C GLN A 55 28.39 -28.34 11.23
N PHE A 56 27.92 -28.49 9.97
CA PHE A 56 27.62 -27.33 9.12
C PHE A 56 26.55 -26.42 9.74
N ALA A 57 25.47 -26.98 10.28
CA ALA A 57 24.42 -26.20 10.94
C ALA A 57 24.92 -25.44 12.18
N VAL A 58 25.82 -26.05 12.95
CA VAL A 58 26.45 -25.40 14.12
C VAL A 58 27.28 -24.20 13.67
N TYR A 59 28.21 -24.39 12.73
CA TYR A 59 29.04 -23.30 12.24
C TYR A 59 28.22 -22.19 11.59
N LEU A 60 27.23 -22.53 10.76
CA LEU A 60 26.36 -21.54 10.16
C LEU A 60 25.63 -20.71 11.23
N THR A 61 25.16 -21.34 12.30
CA THR A 61 24.51 -20.64 13.42
C THR A 61 25.47 -19.70 14.13
N GLU A 62 26.70 -20.15 14.42
CA GLU A 62 27.74 -19.33 15.05
C GLU A 62 28.11 -18.12 14.19
N PHE A 63 28.32 -18.32 12.88
CA PHE A 63 28.62 -17.24 11.95
C PHE A 63 27.47 -16.23 11.87
N VAL A 64 26.22 -16.69 11.81
CA VAL A 64 25.04 -15.81 11.78
C VAL A 64 24.90 -15.00 13.07
N GLU A 65 25.12 -15.59 14.25
CA GLU A 65 25.13 -14.82 15.51
C GLU A 65 26.31 -13.83 15.56
N GLY A 66 27.49 -14.23 15.10
CA GLY A 66 28.65 -13.32 15.01
C GLY A 66 28.37 -12.11 14.11
N MET A 67 27.77 -12.34 12.94
CA MET A 67 27.33 -11.27 12.04
C MET A 67 26.33 -10.33 12.72
N LYS A 68 25.34 -10.89 13.43
CA LYS A 68 24.34 -10.11 14.17
C LYS A 68 24.96 -9.24 15.26
N GLN A 69 25.91 -9.77 16.04
CA GLN A 69 26.63 -9.01 17.06
C GLN A 69 27.47 -7.87 16.45
N SER A 70 28.19 -8.16 15.37
CA SER A 70 28.98 -7.15 14.64
C SER A 70 28.09 -6.02 14.12
N LEU A 71 26.94 -6.37 13.55
CA LEU A 71 25.99 -5.42 13.01
C LEU A 71 25.36 -4.57 14.13
N ALA A 72 24.97 -5.18 15.25
CA ALA A 72 24.45 -4.48 16.43
C ALA A 72 25.48 -3.47 16.97
N ALA A 73 26.73 -3.89 17.13
CA ALA A 73 27.81 -3.02 17.60
C ALA A 73 28.09 -1.85 16.64
N LYS A 74 27.96 -2.06 15.32
CA LYS A 74 28.08 -0.98 14.32
C LYS A 74 26.98 0.06 14.51
N TYR A 75 25.73 -0.38 14.62
CA TYR A 75 24.61 0.54 14.80
C TYR A 75 24.63 1.21 16.19
N ASP A 76 24.98 0.50 17.26
CA ASP A 76 25.06 1.07 18.61
C ASP A 76 26.10 2.18 18.75
N LYS A 77 27.22 2.10 18.00
CA LYS A 77 28.23 3.17 17.95
C LYS A 77 27.72 4.45 17.29
N GLU A 78 26.86 4.34 16.29
CA GLU A 78 26.25 5.46 15.58
C GLU A 78 25.08 6.02 16.41
N ARG A 79 25.29 6.72 17.53
CA ARG A 79 24.17 7.16 18.39
C ARG A 79 23.18 8.12 17.71
N ASP A 80 23.61 8.81 16.66
CA ASP A 80 22.76 9.71 15.90
C ASP A 80 21.93 8.96 14.85
N ILE A 81 20.60 9.13 14.91
CA ILE A 81 19.67 8.45 14.01
C ILE A 81 19.85 8.88 12.54
N LYS A 82 20.28 10.12 12.27
CA LYS A 82 20.46 10.59 10.89
C LYS A 82 21.70 9.93 10.29
N GLU A 83 22.79 9.84 11.05
CA GLU A 83 23.99 9.11 10.65
C GLU A 83 23.69 7.63 10.38
N ARG A 84 22.90 6.97 11.26
CA ARG A 84 22.42 5.59 11.02
C ARG A 84 21.62 5.44 9.72
N LEU A 85 20.70 6.36 9.46
CA LEU A 85 19.88 6.31 8.25
C LEU A 85 20.71 6.53 6.98
N LYS A 86 21.78 7.33 7.05
CA LYS A 86 22.74 7.52 5.95
C LYS A 86 23.68 6.33 5.76
N SER A 87 24.00 5.59 6.83
CA SER A 87 24.94 4.46 6.78
C SER A 87 24.32 3.17 6.21
N LEU A 88 22.99 3.14 6.03
CA LEU A 88 22.28 2.01 5.43
C LEU A 88 22.68 1.83 3.95
N PRO A 89 22.80 0.57 3.48
CA PRO A 89 23.16 0.29 2.09
C PRO A 89 22.04 0.62 1.09
N PHE A 90 20.93 1.13 1.58
CA PHE A 90 19.78 1.61 0.82
C PHE A 90 19.25 2.88 1.47
N LYS A 91 18.57 3.71 0.68
CA LYS A 91 17.87 4.90 1.16
C LYS A 91 16.56 4.50 1.84
N PRO A 92 16.41 4.67 3.16
CA PRO A 92 15.20 4.28 3.87
C PRO A 92 13.98 5.04 3.37
N GLN A 93 14.15 6.30 3.00
CA GLN A 93 13.09 7.11 2.40
C GLN A 93 12.54 6.48 1.12
N ASP A 94 13.38 5.90 0.25
CA ASP A 94 12.89 5.29 -1.00
C ASP A 94 12.07 4.03 -0.71
N LYS A 95 12.48 3.24 0.29
CA LYS A 95 11.69 2.09 0.77
C LYS A 95 10.39 2.53 1.42
N MET A 96 10.42 3.62 2.21
CA MET A 96 9.25 4.18 2.86
C MET A 96 8.28 4.74 1.81
N PHE A 97 8.76 5.53 0.84
CA PHE A 97 7.99 5.97 -0.32
C PHE A 97 7.41 4.79 -1.08
N THR A 98 8.20 3.77 -1.42
CA THR A 98 7.68 2.58 -2.13
C THR A 98 6.66 1.78 -1.30
N SER A 99 6.68 1.89 0.03
CA SER A 99 5.67 1.29 0.90
C SER A 99 4.42 2.17 1.10
N LEU A 100 4.58 3.49 0.97
CA LEU A 100 3.51 4.50 1.10
C LEU A 100 2.74 4.70 -0.20
N PHE A 101 3.44 4.70 -1.35
CA PHE A 101 2.85 4.46 -2.65
C PHE A 101 2.44 2.98 -2.65
N GLY A 102 1.22 2.69 -2.21
CA GLY A 102 0.67 1.33 -2.14
C GLY A 102 0.60 0.66 -3.51
N CYS A 103 -0.44 -0.11 -3.79
CA CYS A 103 -0.58 -0.77 -5.10
C CYS A 103 -0.72 0.18 -6.32
N GLY A 104 -0.79 1.50 -6.10
CA GLY A 104 -0.98 2.51 -7.16
C GLY A 104 -2.39 2.55 -7.76
N LYS A 105 -3.31 1.68 -7.33
CA LYS A 105 -4.71 1.69 -7.76
C LYS A 105 -5.46 2.87 -7.13
N GLN A 106 -6.44 3.39 -7.87
CA GLN A 106 -7.28 4.51 -7.47
C GLN A 106 -8.75 4.13 -7.50
N CYS A 107 -9.54 4.70 -6.57
CA CYS A 107 -10.98 4.50 -6.50
C CYS A 107 -11.59 4.86 -7.85
N PRO A 108 -12.41 3.99 -8.46
CA PRO A 108 -12.91 4.18 -9.82
C PRO A 108 -13.78 5.43 -9.97
N PHE A 109 -14.39 5.89 -8.88
CA PHE A 109 -15.29 7.04 -8.88
C PHE A 109 -14.55 8.35 -8.58
N CYS A 110 -13.92 8.47 -7.41
CA CYS A 110 -13.29 9.73 -6.98
C CYS A 110 -11.77 9.81 -7.22
N GLY A 111 -11.14 8.78 -7.77
CA GLY A 111 -9.69 8.75 -8.04
C GLY A 111 -8.79 8.77 -6.78
N ALA A 112 -9.35 8.61 -5.59
CA ALA A 112 -8.58 8.55 -4.34
C ALA A 112 -7.68 7.30 -4.32
N ALA A 113 -6.47 7.41 -3.80
CA ALA A 113 -5.51 6.31 -3.79
C ALA A 113 -5.98 5.16 -2.87
N CYS A 114 -5.57 3.94 -3.19
CA CYS A 114 -5.82 2.77 -2.37
C CYS A 114 -5.00 2.78 -1.07
N ASP A 115 -5.67 2.55 0.05
CA ASP A 115 -5.09 2.54 1.40
C ASP A 115 -4.73 1.13 1.90
N ALA A 116 -5.01 0.08 1.13
CA ALA A 116 -4.82 -1.31 1.55
C ALA A 116 -3.36 -1.70 1.87
N GLY A 117 -2.38 -0.81 1.64
CA GLY A 117 -1.00 -0.96 2.06
C GLY A 117 -0.22 -2.05 1.33
N GLY A 118 1.07 -1.81 1.08
CA GLY A 118 1.89 -2.76 0.31
C GLY A 118 1.52 -2.81 -1.18
N LYS A 119 2.22 -3.69 -1.92
CA LYS A 119 2.10 -3.77 -3.40
C LYS A 119 0.99 -4.70 -3.87
N GLU A 120 0.80 -5.83 -3.19
CA GLU A 120 -0.10 -6.90 -3.61
C GLU A 120 -1.22 -7.10 -2.58
N HIS A 121 -2.47 -6.96 -3.01
CA HIS A 121 -3.66 -7.26 -2.21
C HIS A 121 -4.88 -7.45 -3.12
N ALA A 122 -5.82 -8.31 -2.70
CA ALA A 122 -6.98 -8.68 -3.53
C ALA A 122 -8.12 -7.65 -3.51
N VAL A 123 -8.22 -6.84 -2.46
CA VAL A 123 -9.32 -5.87 -2.29
C VAL A 123 -8.74 -4.47 -2.08
N HIS A 124 -9.21 -3.54 -2.89
CA HIS A 124 -8.89 -2.13 -2.85
C HIS A 124 -9.91 -1.37 -2.01
N PHE A 125 -9.45 -0.42 -1.19
CA PHE A 125 -10.33 0.49 -0.46
C PHE A 125 -9.60 1.81 -0.20
N THR A 126 -10.35 2.83 0.18
CA THR A 126 -9.81 4.07 0.74
C THR A 126 -10.67 4.50 1.91
N ASN A 127 -10.05 5.05 2.95
CA ASN A 127 -10.75 5.53 4.13
C ASN A 127 -11.31 6.94 3.92
N ILE A 128 -10.73 7.72 3.00
CA ILE A 128 -11.10 9.12 2.77
C ILE A 128 -11.45 9.30 1.29
N HIS A 129 -12.74 9.15 1.01
CA HIS A 129 -13.28 9.52 -0.29
C HIS A 129 -13.36 11.05 -0.45
N ARG A 130 -13.26 11.51 -1.70
CA ARG A 130 -13.27 12.93 -2.08
C ARG A 130 -14.37 13.21 -3.11
N PRO A 131 -14.78 14.47 -3.31
CA PRO A 131 -15.76 14.82 -4.34
C PRO A 131 -15.36 14.25 -5.71
N GLN A 132 -16.30 13.61 -6.39
CA GLN A 132 -16.01 12.93 -7.65
C GLN A 132 -15.59 13.90 -8.77
N GLY A 133 -16.01 15.17 -8.70
CA GLY A 133 -15.60 16.22 -9.64
C GLY A 133 -14.09 16.47 -9.66
N LEU A 134 -13.37 16.15 -8.57
CA LEU A 134 -11.89 16.17 -8.56
C LEU A 134 -11.27 15.11 -9.48
N ASN A 135 -12.05 14.13 -9.90
CA ASN A 135 -11.71 13.11 -10.89
C ASN A 135 -12.47 13.34 -12.21
N SER A 136 -12.84 14.60 -12.50
CA SER A 136 -13.51 15.02 -13.74
C SER A 136 -14.90 14.43 -13.95
N VAL A 137 -15.52 13.88 -12.89
CA VAL A 137 -16.88 13.33 -12.98
C VAL A 137 -17.90 14.48 -13.00
N LYS A 138 -18.82 14.42 -13.95
CA LYS A 138 -19.86 15.41 -14.18
C LYS A 138 -21.26 14.81 -14.20
N PHE A 139 -22.25 15.61 -13.86
CA PHE A 139 -23.65 15.30 -14.17
C PHE A 139 -23.88 15.46 -15.67
N ILE A 140 -24.25 14.37 -16.34
CA ILE A 140 -24.49 14.38 -17.80
C ILE A 140 -25.54 15.43 -18.21
N PRO A 141 -26.70 15.55 -17.54
CA PRO A 141 -27.75 16.47 -17.98
C PRO A 141 -27.35 17.94 -17.91
N THR A 142 -26.54 18.32 -16.91
CA THR A 142 -26.16 19.72 -16.66
C THR A 142 -24.75 20.05 -17.11
N ASN A 143 -23.95 19.05 -17.49
CA ASN A 143 -22.52 19.15 -17.75
C ASN A 143 -21.70 19.76 -16.59
N LYS A 144 -22.22 19.76 -15.35
CA LYS A 144 -21.53 20.32 -14.17
C LYS A 144 -20.75 19.27 -13.40
N LEU A 145 -19.61 19.65 -12.82
CA LEU A 145 -18.83 18.78 -11.92
C LEU A 145 -19.66 18.30 -10.71
N VAL A 146 -19.42 17.07 -10.28
CA VAL A 146 -20.12 16.42 -9.15
C VAL A 146 -19.43 16.72 -7.81
N THR A 147 -20.18 17.15 -6.81
CA THR A 147 -19.67 17.36 -5.43
C THR A 147 -19.86 16.14 -4.53
N ASN A 148 -20.69 15.17 -4.93
CA ASN A 148 -20.94 13.95 -4.17
C ASN A 148 -19.66 13.12 -3.95
N ILE A 149 -19.70 12.26 -2.92
CA ILE A 149 -18.65 11.29 -2.61
C ILE A 149 -19.16 9.87 -2.75
N CYS A 150 -18.24 8.96 -3.06
CA CYS A 150 -18.52 7.55 -3.34
C CYS A 150 -19.29 6.85 -2.22
N SER A 151 -18.93 7.09 -0.95
CA SER A 151 -19.58 6.45 0.21
C SER A 151 -21.06 6.77 0.30
N SER A 152 -21.48 7.99 -0.04
CA SER A 152 -22.89 8.34 -0.09
C SER A 152 -23.55 7.75 -1.34
N ASP A 153 -22.89 7.86 -2.51
CA ASP A 153 -23.47 7.44 -3.79
C ASP A 153 -23.74 5.92 -3.85
N VAL A 154 -22.86 5.07 -3.31
CA VAL A 154 -23.06 3.61 -3.26
C VAL A 154 -24.23 3.15 -2.38
N THR A 155 -24.82 4.05 -1.60
CA THR A 155 -26.06 3.80 -0.83
C THR A 155 -27.30 4.46 -1.45
N SER A 156 -27.11 5.27 -2.49
CA SER A 156 -28.17 6.04 -3.14
C SER A 156 -28.80 5.30 -4.33
N ASN A 157 -29.85 5.89 -4.92
CA ASN A 157 -30.42 5.41 -6.19
C ASN A 157 -29.79 6.10 -7.41
N LEU A 158 -28.66 6.80 -7.24
CA LEU A 158 -27.97 7.43 -8.34
C LEU A 158 -27.38 6.39 -9.29
N LEU A 159 -27.18 6.83 -10.52
CA LEU A 159 -26.57 6.03 -11.58
C LEU A 159 -25.18 6.57 -11.92
N PHE A 160 -24.27 5.69 -12.30
CA PHE A 160 -22.96 6.03 -12.88
C PHE A 160 -22.83 5.44 -14.28
N ILE A 161 -22.01 6.06 -15.12
CA ILE A 161 -21.66 5.50 -16.42
C ILE A 161 -20.33 4.75 -16.29
N HIS A 162 -20.31 3.50 -16.73
CA HIS A 162 -19.08 2.73 -16.82
C HIS A 162 -18.41 2.95 -18.19
N PRO A 163 -17.15 3.40 -18.27
CA PRO A 163 -16.51 3.76 -19.55
C PRO A 163 -16.43 2.63 -20.59
N LEU A 164 -16.43 1.37 -20.14
CA LEU A 164 -16.26 0.19 -21.00
C LEU A 164 -17.56 -0.57 -21.29
N VAL A 165 -18.69 -0.13 -20.73
CA VAL A 165 -19.99 -0.81 -20.96
C VAL A 165 -20.75 0.03 -21.97
N THR A 166 -21.01 -0.56 -23.15
CA THR A 166 -21.74 0.11 -24.23
C THR A 166 -23.23 0.12 -23.93
N GLY A 167 -23.81 1.31 -23.81
CA GLY A 167 -25.24 1.54 -23.57
C GLY A 167 -25.42 2.88 -22.86
N GLU A 168 -26.51 3.61 -23.16
CA GLU A 168 -26.81 4.90 -22.50
C GLU A 168 -27.38 4.73 -21.08
N ASP A 169 -27.70 3.50 -20.69
CA ASP A 169 -28.34 3.21 -19.42
C ASP A 169 -27.31 3.20 -18.30
N GLY A 170 -27.32 4.26 -17.49
CA GLY A 170 -26.49 4.33 -16.29
C GLY A 170 -26.74 3.17 -15.33
N HIS A 171 -25.71 2.80 -14.58
CA HIS A 171 -25.72 1.69 -13.66
C HIS A 171 -25.92 2.16 -12.22
N PRO A 172 -26.77 1.50 -11.43
CA PRO A 172 -26.93 1.86 -10.02
C PRO A 172 -25.60 1.81 -9.27
N TYR A 173 -25.26 2.87 -8.54
CA TYR A 173 -24.06 2.88 -7.70
C TYR A 173 -24.06 1.75 -6.66
N LYS A 174 -25.24 1.34 -6.17
CA LYS A 174 -25.41 0.17 -5.27
C LYS A 174 -24.86 -1.14 -5.86
N ASP A 175 -24.83 -1.24 -7.18
CA ASP A 175 -24.41 -2.42 -7.93
C ASP A 175 -22.97 -2.30 -8.46
N TYR A 176 -22.19 -1.32 -7.99
CA TYR A 176 -20.85 -1.03 -8.53
C TYR A 176 -19.91 -2.25 -8.57
N ARG A 177 -20.05 -3.18 -7.63
CA ARG A 177 -19.22 -4.40 -7.56
C ARG A 177 -19.36 -5.32 -8.78
N LYS A 178 -20.43 -5.18 -9.58
CA LYS A 178 -20.55 -5.87 -10.87
C LYS A 178 -19.47 -5.42 -11.87
N TYR A 179 -18.99 -4.19 -11.73
CA TYR A 179 -18.05 -3.53 -12.63
C TYR A 179 -16.66 -3.36 -12.00
N TYR A 180 -16.62 -3.13 -10.69
CA TYR A 180 -15.40 -2.98 -9.91
C TYR A 180 -15.37 -4.00 -8.75
N PRO A 181 -15.23 -5.30 -9.05
CA PRO A 181 -15.37 -6.38 -8.06
C PRO A 181 -14.26 -6.38 -7.01
N ASP A 182 -13.10 -5.84 -7.37
CA ASP A 182 -11.91 -5.70 -6.54
C ASP A 182 -11.94 -4.46 -5.62
N TRP A 183 -12.94 -3.58 -5.77
CA TRP A 183 -13.10 -2.40 -4.90
C TRP A 183 -14.12 -2.64 -3.78
N LYS A 184 -13.76 -2.19 -2.57
CA LYS A 184 -14.62 -2.03 -1.41
C LYS A 184 -14.76 -0.55 -1.10
N ILE A 185 -15.94 -0.03 -1.38
CA ILE A 185 -16.40 1.29 -0.99
C ILE A 185 -17.47 1.06 0.07
N ASP A 186 -17.14 1.43 1.31
CA ASP A 186 -18.06 1.32 2.42
C ASP A 186 -19.07 2.47 2.33
N GLY A 187 -20.32 2.07 2.18
CA GLY A 187 -21.44 2.97 2.01
C GLY A 187 -21.88 3.56 3.35
N ASP A 188 -21.90 4.88 3.43
CA ASP A 188 -22.43 5.60 4.58
C ASP A 188 -23.06 6.92 4.09
N PRO A 189 -24.40 7.05 4.13
CA PRO A 189 -25.08 8.26 3.68
C PRO A 189 -24.82 9.45 4.59
N SER A 190 -24.32 9.24 5.81
CA SER A 190 -23.97 10.31 6.75
C SER A 190 -22.56 10.86 6.54
N ILE A 191 -21.66 10.10 5.92
CA ILE A 191 -20.32 10.56 5.59
C ILE A 191 -20.41 11.63 4.50
N LYS A 192 -19.67 12.72 4.72
CA LYS A 192 -19.47 13.80 3.76
C LYS A 192 -17.98 13.89 3.43
N ALA A 193 -17.63 14.63 2.37
CA ALA A 193 -16.24 14.96 2.10
C ALA A 193 -15.59 15.62 3.35
N SER A 194 -14.32 15.34 3.60
CA SER A 194 -13.57 16.07 4.62
C SER A 194 -13.48 17.56 4.28
N ASP A 195 -13.32 18.43 5.27
CA ASP A 195 -13.24 19.88 5.02
C ASP A 195 -12.04 20.22 4.13
N TYR A 196 -10.98 19.41 4.18
CA TYR A 196 -9.91 19.49 3.19
C TYR A 196 -10.40 19.32 1.76
N TRP A 197 -11.10 18.23 1.45
CA TRP A 197 -11.53 17.97 0.08
C TRP A 197 -12.65 18.91 -0.37
N LYS A 198 -13.51 19.38 0.55
CA LYS A 198 -14.46 20.46 0.29
C LYS A 198 -13.74 21.75 -0.10
N TYR A 199 -12.74 22.15 0.68
CA TYR A 199 -11.92 23.32 0.41
C TYR A 199 -11.19 23.22 -0.94
N VAL A 200 -10.58 22.07 -1.25
CA VAL A 200 -9.95 21.82 -2.55
C VAL A 200 -10.96 21.96 -3.69
N MET A 201 -12.12 21.32 -3.57
CA MET A 201 -13.17 21.41 -4.59
C MET A 201 -13.64 22.86 -4.77
N ALA A 202 -13.90 23.60 -3.68
CA ALA A 202 -14.33 25.00 -3.73
C ALA A 202 -13.26 25.92 -4.35
N THR A 203 -11.99 25.69 -4.03
CA THR A 203 -10.86 26.52 -4.48
C THR A 203 -10.54 26.29 -5.96
N PHE A 204 -10.57 25.04 -6.42
CA PHE A 204 -10.10 24.66 -7.75
C PHE A 204 -11.23 24.34 -8.73
N ASN A 205 -12.49 24.56 -8.34
CA ASN A 205 -13.68 24.24 -9.14
C ASN A 205 -13.59 24.72 -10.59
N GLU A 206 -13.30 26.01 -10.78
CA GLU A 206 -13.22 26.66 -12.10
C GLU A 206 -12.05 26.11 -12.93
N THR A 207 -10.90 25.88 -12.31
CA THR A 207 -9.72 25.34 -12.98
C THR A 207 -9.98 23.93 -13.49
N ILE A 208 -10.54 23.05 -12.63
CA ILE A 208 -10.87 21.68 -13.00
C ILE A 208 -11.90 21.67 -14.13
N ALA A 209 -12.92 22.51 -14.03
CA ALA A 209 -13.96 22.62 -15.03
C ALA A 209 -13.38 23.01 -16.40
N LYS A 210 -12.51 24.02 -16.42
CA LYS A 210 -11.81 24.47 -17.63
C LYS A 210 -10.91 23.38 -18.22
N ASP A 211 -10.11 22.71 -17.39
CA ASP A 211 -9.13 21.71 -17.85
C ASP A 211 -9.80 20.44 -18.39
N THR A 212 -11.08 20.22 -18.07
CA THR A 212 -11.85 19.02 -18.45
C THR A 212 -12.99 19.32 -19.43
N ASP A 213 -13.12 20.56 -19.89
CA ASP A 213 -14.17 21.05 -20.80
C ASP A 213 -15.60 20.76 -20.27
N VAL A 214 -15.83 21.11 -19.01
CA VAL A 214 -17.12 20.97 -18.32
C VAL A 214 -17.50 22.26 -17.59
N LEU A 215 -18.73 22.33 -17.09
CA LEU A 215 -19.17 23.44 -16.26
C LEU A 215 -18.74 23.25 -14.80
N PRO A 216 -18.44 24.35 -14.07
CA PRO A 216 -18.12 24.28 -12.65
C PRO A 216 -19.28 23.69 -11.85
N ALA A 217 -18.93 23.02 -10.74
CA ALA A 217 -19.92 22.51 -9.79
C ALA A 217 -20.66 23.65 -9.10
N ASP A 218 -21.91 23.39 -8.70
CA ASP A 218 -22.63 24.23 -7.76
C ASP A 218 -22.09 23.98 -6.34
N ILE A 219 -21.08 24.77 -5.94
CA ILE A 219 -20.42 24.62 -4.64
C ILE A 219 -21.35 25.13 -3.52
N PRO A 220 -21.63 24.33 -2.48
CA PRO A 220 -22.37 24.76 -1.30
C PRO A 220 -21.70 25.95 -0.59
N GLU A 221 -22.48 26.88 -0.05
CA GLU A 221 -21.95 28.08 0.63
C GLU A 221 -21.03 27.75 1.81
N ASP A 222 -21.36 26.71 2.59
CA ASP A 222 -20.51 26.26 3.70
C ASP A 222 -19.11 25.83 3.23
N TRP A 223 -18.98 25.29 2.01
CA TRP A 223 -17.68 24.91 1.46
C TRP A 223 -16.87 26.15 1.04
N LYS A 224 -17.53 27.18 0.53
CA LYS A 224 -16.88 28.45 0.14
C LYS A 224 -16.35 29.22 1.34
N THR A 225 -16.93 29.02 2.51
CA THR A 225 -16.48 29.66 3.76
C THR A 225 -15.28 28.97 4.42
N LEU A 226 -14.88 27.79 3.96
CA LEU A 226 -13.76 27.05 4.53
C LEU A 226 -12.43 27.78 4.31
N THR A 227 -11.61 27.85 5.35
CA THR A 227 -10.28 28.44 5.27
C THR A 227 -9.21 27.36 5.03
N PRO A 228 -8.01 27.74 4.56
CA PRO A 228 -6.85 26.84 4.55
C PRO A 228 -6.55 26.23 5.93
N GLY A 229 -6.86 26.96 7.01
CA GLY A 229 -6.69 26.50 8.39
C GLY A 229 -7.64 25.36 8.74
N ASP A 230 -8.91 25.45 8.34
CA ASP A 230 -9.91 24.40 8.54
C ASP A 230 -9.54 23.14 7.74
N ALA A 231 -9.14 23.33 6.48
CA ALA A 231 -8.66 22.25 5.62
C ALA A 231 -7.45 21.53 6.23
N MET A 232 -6.46 22.28 6.74
CA MET A 232 -5.28 21.73 7.40
C MET A 232 -5.63 21.00 8.70
N LYS A 233 -6.53 21.55 9.51
CA LYS A 233 -7.00 20.93 10.75
C LYS A 233 -7.67 19.58 10.47
N SER A 234 -8.58 19.54 9.49
CA SER A 234 -9.27 18.32 9.08
C SER A 234 -8.31 17.24 8.57
N LEU A 235 -7.27 17.61 7.81
CA LEU A 235 -6.22 16.66 7.42
C LEU A 235 -5.48 16.09 8.62
N LYS A 236 -5.06 16.94 9.57
CA LYS A 236 -4.34 16.49 10.76
C LYS A 236 -5.17 15.50 11.59
N GLU A 237 -6.45 15.79 11.78
CA GLU A 237 -7.38 14.91 12.48
C GLU A 237 -7.51 13.56 11.76
N ALA A 238 -7.70 13.57 10.43
CA ALA A 238 -7.87 12.34 9.66
C ALA A 238 -6.63 11.42 9.67
N PHE A 239 -5.43 11.99 9.76
CA PHE A 239 -4.17 11.25 9.80
C PHE A 239 -3.53 11.15 11.20
N ASN A 240 -4.26 11.53 12.26
CA ASN A 240 -3.77 11.55 13.65
C ASN A 240 -2.42 12.28 13.81
N MET A 241 -2.21 13.36 13.06
CA MET A 241 -1.01 14.18 13.13
C MET A 241 -1.19 15.25 14.22
N LYS A 242 -0.29 15.26 15.21
CA LYS A 242 -0.24 16.29 16.25
C LYS A 242 0.37 17.59 15.71
#